data_AF-A0A098PXE0-F1
#
_entry.id   AF-A0A098PXE0-F1
#
_cell.length_a   1.000
_cell.length_b   1.000
_cell.length_c   1.000
_cell.angle_alpha   90.00
_cell.angle_beta   90.00
_cell.angle_gamma   90.00
#
_symmetry.space_group_name_H-M   'P 1'
#
loop_
_entity.id
_entity.type
_entity.pdbx_description
1 polymer ?
#
loop_
_entity_poly.entity_id
_entity_poly.type
_entity_poly.pdbx_seq_one_letter_code
_entity_poly.pdbx_strand_id
1 'polypeptide(L)'
;MRLQNEANPAAKALKLDYTAAVDECYRITFDQVHQLAVIGDMANASYEWVIEAHGQVLAHSNDGYGDTSIALRDGLIAFLGLGNVTAAVNLS
;
A
#
# COMPACT_ATOMS: atom_id res chain seq x y z
N MET A 1 -3.90 -9.52 21.04
CA MET A 1 -4.67 -8.53 20.28
C MET A 1 -4.58 -8.93 18.82
N ARG A 2 -5.66 -9.46 18.22
CA ARG A 2 -5.68 -9.76 16.79
C ARG A 2 -5.66 -8.42 16.06
N LEU A 3 -4.52 -8.07 15.48
CA LEU A 3 -4.50 -7.10 14.38
C LEU A 3 -5.39 -7.76 13.32
N GLN A 4 -6.57 -7.18 13.08
CA GLN A 4 -7.44 -7.66 12.02
C GLN A 4 -6.73 -7.34 10.70
N ASN A 5 -5.92 -8.30 10.23
CA ASN A 5 -5.18 -8.29 8.97
C ASN A 5 -6.15 -8.47 7.79
N GLU A 6 -7.24 -7.73 7.77
CA GLU A 6 -7.99 -7.55 6.54
C GLU A 6 -7.42 -6.32 5.88
N ALA A 7 -6.74 -6.52 4.76
CA ALA A 7 -6.32 -5.44 3.90
C ALA A 7 -7.53 -4.53 3.63
N ASN A 8 -7.31 -3.22 3.59
CA ASN A 8 -8.32 -2.28 3.13
C ASN A 8 -8.86 -2.80 1.78
N PRO A 9 -10.19 -3.00 1.64
CA PRO A 9 -10.80 -3.45 0.40
C PRO A 9 -10.35 -2.66 -0.84
N ALA A 10 -10.03 -1.37 -0.67
CA ALA A 10 -9.51 -0.53 -1.75
C ALA A 10 -8.14 -1.00 -2.26
N ALA A 11 -7.20 -1.33 -1.37
CA ALA A 11 -5.89 -1.84 -1.73
C ALA A 11 -5.98 -3.24 -2.38
N LYS A 12 -6.87 -4.11 -1.88
CA LYS A 12 -7.13 -5.43 -2.48
C LYS A 12 -7.80 -5.38 -3.86
N ALA A 13 -8.53 -4.31 -4.14
CA ALA A 13 -9.18 -4.10 -5.43
C ALA A 13 -8.25 -3.52 -6.50
N LEU A 14 -6.99 -3.19 -6.16
CA LEU A 14 -6.03 -2.69 -7.15
C LEU A 14 -5.77 -3.77 -8.20
N LYS A 15 -5.90 -3.36 -9.47
CA LYS A 15 -5.45 -4.17 -10.60
C LYS A 15 -3.94 -4.02 -10.72
N LEU A 16 -3.22 -5.04 -10.28
CA LEU A 16 -1.76 -5.13 -10.43
C LEU A 16 -1.42 -5.85 -11.72
N ASP A 17 -0.45 -5.34 -12.47
CA ASP A 17 -0.10 -5.91 -13.79
C ASP A 17 0.60 -7.28 -13.68
N TYR A 18 1.14 -7.60 -12.51
CA TYR A 18 1.97 -8.77 -12.27
C TYR A 18 1.30 -9.88 -11.45
N THR A 19 0.13 -9.63 -10.85
CA THR A 19 -0.61 -10.67 -10.11
C THR A 19 -2.09 -10.33 -9.94
N ALA A 20 -2.92 -11.38 -9.81
CA ALA A 20 -4.32 -11.28 -9.37
C ALA A 20 -4.50 -11.73 -7.90
N ALA A 21 -3.47 -12.30 -7.29
CA ALA A 21 -3.48 -12.72 -5.89
C ALA A 21 -2.90 -11.59 -5.03
N VAL A 22 -3.76 -10.95 -4.23
CA VAL A 22 -3.39 -9.78 -3.44
C VAL A 22 -3.79 -10.00 -1.99
N ASP A 23 -2.79 -10.17 -1.14
CA ASP A 23 -2.95 -10.18 0.31
C ASP A 23 -2.05 -9.14 0.96
N GLU A 24 -2.45 -8.68 2.15
CA GLU A 24 -1.68 -7.71 2.92
C GLU A 24 -0.61 -8.40 3.74
N CYS A 25 0.61 -7.92 3.58
CA CYS A 25 1.78 -8.35 4.34
C CYS A 25 1.96 -7.49 5.60
N TYR A 26 1.90 -6.16 5.43
CA TYR A 26 2.16 -5.20 6.49
C TYR A 26 1.28 -3.96 6.36
N ARG A 27 1.04 -3.29 7.49
CA ARG A 27 0.42 -1.98 7.54
C ARG A 27 1.11 -1.10 8.57
N ILE A 28 1.37 0.14 8.21
CA ILE A 28 1.79 1.22 9.10
C ILE A 28 0.73 2.31 9.04
N THR A 29 0.12 2.61 10.17
CA THR A 29 -0.78 3.76 10.33
C THR A 29 0.05 4.94 10.83
N PHE A 30 0.07 6.03 10.07
CA PHE A 30 0.83 7.24 10.44
C PHE A 30 0.02 8.15 11.36
N ASP A 31 -1.27 8.30 11.07
CA ASP A 31 -2.23 9.07 11.86
C ASP A 31 -3.66 8.51 11.66
N GLN A 32 -4.70 9.26 12.04
CA GLN A 32 -6.09 8.81 11.90
C GLN A 32 -6.59 8.71 10.45
N VAL A 33 -5.83 9.26 9.51
CA VAL A 33 -6.19 9.42 8.11
C VAL A 33 -5.29 8.59 7.21
N HIS A 34 -3.97 8.67 7.42
CA HIS A 34 -2.95 8.17 6.52
C HIS A 34 -2.38 6.82 6.97
N GLN A 35 -2.19 5.93 6.00
CA GLN A 35 -1.54 4.65 6.21
C GLN A 35 -0.79 4.20 4.97
N LEU A 36 0.20 3.34 5.19
CA LEU A 36 0.96 2.63 4.18
C LEU A 36 0.73 1.13 4.37
N ALA A 37 0.26 0.46 3.33
CA ALA A 37 0.16 -0.99 3.28
C ALA A 37 1.24 -1.55 2.35
N VAL A 38 1.74 -2.74 2.66
CA VAL A 38 2.44 -3.59 1.71
C VAL A 38 1.52 -4.76 1.39
N ILE A 39 1.13 -4.88 0.13
CA ILE A 39 0.29 -5.96 -0.39
C ILE A 39 1.05 -6.77 -1.43
N GLY A 40 0.53 -7.92 -1.84
CA GLY A 40 1.04 -8.64 -2.99
C GLY A 40 0.80 -10.14 -2.95
N ASP A 41 1.54 -10.83 -3.80
CA ASP A 41 1.53 -12.27 -3.97
C ASP A 41 2.74 -12.88 -3.25
N MET A 42 2.51 -13.32 -2.01
CA MET A 42 3.54 -13.95 -1.18
C MET A 42 4.09 -15.25 -1.78
N ALA A 43 3.29 -15.96 -2.59
CA ALA A 43 3.74 -17.21 -3.22
C ALA A 43 4.73 -16.95 -4.35
N ASN A 44 4.63 -15.80 -5.00
CA ASN A 44 5.52 -15.38 -6.09
C ASN A 44 6.53 -14.30 -5.67
N ALA A 45 6.62 -13.99 -4.37
CA ALA A 45 7.49 -12.97 -3.81
C ALA A 45 7.39 -11.63 -4.57
N SER A 46 6.17 -11.19 -4.87
CA SER A 46 5.91 -9.96 -5.58
C SER A 46 5.05 -9.04 -4.74
N TYR A 47 5.61 -7.89 -4.35
CA TYR A 47 5.05 -6.99 -3.35
C TYR A 47 4.88 -5.58 -3.89
N GLU A 48 3.97 -4.86 -3.28
CA GLU A 48 3.49 -3.54 -3.69
C GLU A 48 3.39 -2.66 -2.46
N TRP A 49 3.83 -1.41 -2.52
CA TRP A 49 3.42 -0.44 -1.51
C TRP A 49 2.18 0.32 -1.97
N VAL A 50 1.28 0.60 -1.03
CA VAL A 50 0.05 1.36 -1.26
C VAL A 50 -0.11 2.39 -0.15
N ILE A 51 -0.15 3.66 -0.52
CA ILE A 51 -0.44 4.77 0.39
C ILE A 51 -1.92 5.07 0.31
N GLU A 52 -2.58 5.14 1.47
CA GLU A 52 -4.01 5.35 1.59
C GLU A 52 -4.30 6.53 2.51
N ALA A 53 -5.36 7.27 2.20
CA ALA A 53 -5.91 8.32 3.06
C ALA A 53 -7.45 8.26 3.05
N HIS A 54 -8.08 8.38 4.21
CA HIS A 54 -9.54 8.31 4.34
C HIS A 54 -10.15 7.04 3.70
N GLY A 55 -9.42 5.93 3.75
CA GLY A 55 -9.82 4.65 3.15
C GLY A 55 -9.73 4.60 1.61
N GLN A 56 -9.19 5.63 0.96
CA GLN A 56 -8.95 5.68 -0.50
C GLN A 56 -7.46 5.51 -0.81
N VAL A 57 -7.16 4.87 -1.94
CA VAL A 57 -5.77 4.77 -2.44
C VAL A 57 -5.33 6.12 -3.00
N LEU A 58 -4.22 6.65 -2.50
CA LEU A 58 -3.60 7.88 -3.00
C LEU A 58 -2.48 7.60 -4.00
N ALA A 59 -1.66 6.59 -3.71
CA ALA A 59 -0.50 6.23 -4.52
C ALA A 59 -0.13 4.77 -4.30
N HIS A 60 0.52 4.17 -5.30
CA HIS A 60 1.07 2.83 -5.22
C HIS A 60 2.21 2.68 -6.25
N SER A 61 3.07 1.67 -6.11
CA SER A 61 4.25 1.48 -6.97
C SER A 61 3.98 0.93 -8.37
N ASN A 62 3.04 0.00 -8.47
CA ASN A 62 2.79 -0.93 -9.55
C ASN A 62 4.06 -1.67 -10.04
N ASP A 63 4.99 -2.03 -9.14
CA ASP A 63 6.36 -2.45 -9.51
C ASP A 63 6.76 -3.86 -9.04
N GLY A 64 5.92 -4.52 -8.24
CA GLY A 64 6.08 -5.96 -7.95
C GLY A 64 7.41 -6.35 -7.31
N TYR A 65 7.83 -5.62 -6.28
CA TYR A 65 9.07 -5.81 -5.53
C TYR A 65 9.30 -7.26 -5.08
N GLY A 66 10.55 -7.73 -5.16
CA GLY A 66 10.96 -9.06 -4.69
C GLY A 66 11.00 -9.24 -3.16
N ASP A 67 10.96 -8.15 -2.41
CA ASP A 67 11.16 -8.13 -0.96
C ASP A 67 10.24 -7.09 -0.30
N THR A 68 9.49 -7.54 0.71
CA THR A 68 8.54 -6.69 1.46
C THR A 68 9.20 -5.49 2.15
N SER A 69 10.45 -5.63 2.61
CA SER A 69 11.18 -4.55 3.30
C SER A 69 11.60 -3.45 2.33
N ILE A 70 11.88 -3.79 1.08
CA ILE A 70 12.18 -2.83 0.02
C ILE A 70 10.91 -2.07 -0.38
N ALA A 71 9.81 -2.79 -0.61
CA ALA A 71 8.50 -2.17 -0.88
C ALA A 71 8.12 -1.21 0.25
N LEU A 72 8.27 -1.63 1.52
CA LEU A 72 7.96 -0.80 2.68
C LEU A 72 8.84 0.44 2.75
N ARG A 73 10.17 0.30 2.57
CA ARG A 73 11.11 1.42 2.57
C ARG A 73 10.74 2.45 1.50
N ASP A 74 10.48 2.00 0.28
CA ASP A 74 10.18 2.89 -0.84
C ASP A 74 8.81 3.55 -0.66
N GLY A 75 7.82 2.84 -0.12
CA GLY A 75 6.54 3.42 0.29
C GLY A 75 6.68 4.49 1.38
N LEU A 76 7.58 4.30 2.36
CA LEU A 76 7.88 5.31 3.38
C LEU A 76 8.56 6.54 2.77
N ILE A 77 9.51 6.34 1.85
CA ILE A 77 10.16 7.43 1.12
C ILE A 77 9.15 8.19 0.28
N ALA A 78 8.26 7.49 -0.44
CA ALA A 78 7.18 8.08 -1.22
C ALA A 78 6.24 8.90 -0.33
N PHE A 79 5.81 8.36 0.81
CA PHE A 79 4.95 9.07 1.76
C PHE A 79 5.59 10.37 2.28
N LEU A 80 6.88 10.33 2.64
CA LEU A 80 7.61 11.53 3.08
C LEU A 80 7.84 12.53 1.93
N GLY A 81 8.12 12.02 0.72
CA GLY A 81 8.37 12.81 -0.48
C GLY A 81 7.13 13.47 -1.08
N LEU A 82 5.94 12.93 -0.80
CA LEU A 82 4.65 13.55 -1.13
C LEU A 82 4.47 14.91 -0.43
N GLY A 83 5.26 15.21 0.62
CA GLY A 83 4.99 16.34 1.51
C GLY A 83 3.75 16.05 2.36
N ASN A 84 3.38 16.93 3.28
CA ASN A 84 2.13 16.79 4.05
C ASN A 84 0.91 16.86 3.11
N VAL A 85 0.59 15.79 2.38
CA VAL A 85 -0.58 15.70 1.49
C VAL A 85 -1.79 15.47 2.37
N THR A 86 -2.39 16.56 2.82
CA THR A 86 -3.59 16.57 3.66
C THR A 86 -4.89 16.43 2.86
N ALA A 87 -4.85 16.07 1.58
CA ALA A 87 -6.03 16.00 0.72
C ALA A 87 -5.91 14.93 -0.37
N ALA A 88 -7.01 14.23 -0.62
CA ALA A 88 -7.12 13.23 -1.68
C ALA A 88 -6.90 13.88 -3.06
N VAL A 89 -5.98 13.31 -3.86
CA VAL A 89 -5.80 13.70 -5.25
C VAL A 89 -6.93 13.05 -6.05
N ASN A 90 -7.85 13.85 -6.59
CA ASN A 90 -8.79 13.38 -7.61
C ASN A 90 -7.98 13.04 -8.87
N LEU A 91 -7.86 11.75 -9.18
CA LEU A 91 -7.37 11.29 -10.48
C LEU A 91 -8.53 11.38 -11.46
N SER A 92 -8.57 12.46 -12.23
CA SER A 92 -9.45 12.66 -13.39
C SER A 92 -8.98 11.86 -14.60
#